data_AF-W7TTS4-F1
#
_entry.id   AF-W7TTS4-F1
#
_cell.length_a   1.000
_cell.length_b   1.000
_cell.length_c   1.000
_cell.angle_alpha   90.00
_cell.angle_beta   90.00
_cell.angle_gamma   90.00
#
_symmetry.space_group_name_H-M   'P 1'
#
loop_
_entity.id
_entity.type
_entity.pdbx_description
1 polymer ?
#
loop_
_entity_poly.entity_id
_entity_poly.type
_entity_poly.pdbx_seq_one_letter_code
_entity_poly.pdbx_strand_id
1 'polypeptide(L)'
;MTVDVDKFSLCITELASNLLKPTLDILLYATKLQTSVGPLIPLAMASYLFSSGTALTRLRRPAAEYTAAIQRREGDYRFVTNRMVAHAEEIAFYDGVGREKNYLQRIFGSLLGTIRRGSRFRHAMDILDSVMAKYIATALGWMLLNRAAQVPPASSLPPSLPPSLLPSFPSILSPCLLLAGVLRADCRDHLDVDRSRL
;
A
#
# COMPACT_ATOMS: atom_id res chain seq x y z
N MET A 1 -22.02 26.83 12.11
CA MET A 1 -20.69 27.18 12.66
C MET A 1 -20.15 26.12 13.63
N THR A 2 -21.00 25.32 14.30
CA THR A 2 -20.56 24.20 15.17
C THR A 2 -20.24 22.90 14.42
N VAL A 3 -20.86 22.70 13.26
CA VAL A 3 -20.75 21.46 12.46
C VAL A 3 -19.30 21.12 12.08
N ASP A 4 -18.46 22.11 11.81
CA ASP A 4 -17.08 21.86 11.40
C ASP A 4 -16.19 21.50 12.59
N VAL A 5 -16.46 22.07 13.77
CA VAL A 5 -15.75 21.75 15.02
C VAL A 5 -16.07 20.32 15.47
N ASP A 6 -17.34 19.93 15.38
CA ASP A 6 -17.76 18.56 15.71
C ASP A 6 -17.12 17.53 14.77
N LYS A 7 -17.10 17.80 13.47
CA LYS A 7 -16.43 16.94 12.48
C LYS A 7 -14.93 16.86 12.70
N PHE A 8 -14.29 17.96 13.09
CA PHE A 8 -12.86 18.01 13.37
C PHE A 8 -12.49 17.17 14.59
N SER A 9 -13.25 17.32 15.69
CA SER A 9 -13.05 16.55 16.93
C SER A 9 -13.23 15.05 16.70
N LEU A 10 -14.25 14.66 15.94
CA LEU A 10 -14.49 13.27 15.57
C LEU A 10 -13.34 12.71 14.72
N CYS A 11 -12.88 13.47 13.72
CA CYS A 11 -11.76 13.06 12.86
C CYS A 11 -10.46 12.87 13.66
N ILE A 12 -10.14 13.79 14.58
CA ILE A 12 -8.97 13.63 15.47
C ILE A 12 -9.09 12.40 16.35
N THR A 13 -10.26 12.20 16.96
CA THR A 13 -10.48 11.08 17.89
C THR A 13 -10.37 9.74 17.16
N GLU A 14 -10.91 9.66 15.95
CA GLU A 14 -10.81 8.48 15.08
C GLU A 14 -9.36 8.24 14.63
N LEU A 15 -8.65 9.29 14.20
CA LEU A 15 -7.25 9.19 13.81
C LEU A 15 -6.35 8.76 14.98
N ALA A 16 -6.50 9.38 16.14
CA ALA A 16 -5.76 9.04 17.35
C ALA A 16 -5.99 7.57 17.72
N SER A 17 -7.25 7.11 17.68
CA SER A 17 -7.61 5.72 17.97
C SER A 17 -7.05 4.72 16.95
N ASN A 18 -6.91 5.10 15.68
CA ASN A 18 -6.38 4.25 14.62
C ASN A 18 -4.84 4.19 14.61
N LEU A 19 -4.17 5.23 15.10
CA LEU A 19 -2.71 5.27 15.21
C LEU A 19 -2.18 4.73 16.54
N LEU A 20 -2.87 4.99 17.65
CA LEU A 20 -2.39 4.60 18.98
C LEU A 20 -2.41 3.08 19.18
N LYS A 21 -3.43 2.36 18.67
CA LYS A 21 -3.52 0.89 18.77
C LYS A 21 -2.23 0.20 18.26
N PRO A 22 -1.83 0.37 16.98
CA PRO A 22 -0.63 -0.29 16.47
C PRO A 22 0.66 0.23 17.13
N THR A 23 0.71 1.50 17.52
CA THR A 23 1.91 2.07 18.17
C THR A 23 2.16 1.44 19.54
N LEU A 24 1.09 1.28 20.33
CA LEU A 24 1.17 0.65 21.65
C LEU A 24 1.48 -0.84 21.53
N ASP A 25 0.84 -1.55 20.59
CA ASP A 25 1.10 -2.97 20.34
C ASP A 25 2.57 -3.22 19.98
N ILE A 26 3.17 -2.41 19.10
CA ILE A 26 4.58 -2.54 18.70
C ILE A 26 5.53 -2.30 19.89
N LEU A 27 5.27 -1.27 20.71
CA LEU A 27 6.10 -0.94 21.87
C LEU A 27 6.07 -2.05 22.93
N LEU A 28 4.87 -2.53 23.25
CA LEU A 28 4.66 -3.59 24.22
C LEU A 28 5.28 -4.90 23.73
N TYR A 29 5.14 -5.21 22.43
CA TYR A 29 5.76 -6.38 21.83
C TYR A 29 7.30 -6.32 21.87
N ALA A 30 7.91 -5.19 21.50
CA ALA A 30 9.36 -5.04 21.48
C ALA A 30 9.99 -5.25 22.87
N THR A 31 9.38 -4.67 23.92
CA THR A 31 9.88 -4.80 25.29
C THR A 31 9.75 -6.22 25.84
N LYS A 32 8.61 -6.90 25.60
CA LYS A 32 8.40 -8.29 26.01
C LYS A 32 9.34 -9.26 25.30
N LEU A 33 9.55 -9.08 24.00
CA LEU A 33 10.39 -9.98 23.20
C LEU A 33 11.88 -9.84 23.56
N GLN A 34 12.34 -8.61 23.83
CA GLN A 34 13.73 -8.35 24.24
C GLN A 34 14.08 -9.03 25.57
N THR A 35 13.15 -9.08 26.53
CA THR A 35 13.39 -9.75 27.83
C THR A 35 13.43 -11.26 27.75
N SER A 36 12.76 -11.88 26.75
CA SER A 36 12.66 -13.34 26.65
C SER A 36 13.68 -13.99 25.70
N VAL A 37 14.04 -13.31 24.60
CA VAL A 37 14.86 -13.91 23.52
C VAL A 37 16.11 -13.07 23.18
N GLY A 38 16.24 -11.88 23.76
CA GLY A 38 17.35 -10.95 23.52
C GLY A 38 17.06 -9.89 22.44
N PRO A 39 17.92 -8.86 22.30
CA PRO A 39 17.63 -7.66 21.50
C PRO A 39 17.77 -7.84 19.98
N LEU A 40 18.42 -8.92 19.51
CA LEU A 40 18.75 -9.11 18.09
C LEU A 40 17.50 -9.26 17.20
N ILE A 41 16.53 -10.06 17.65
CA ILE A 41 15.29 -10.39 16.93
C ILE A 41 14.37 -9.16 16.80
N PRO A 42 14.03 -8.42 17.87
CA PRO A 42 13.23 -7.22 17.75
C PRO A 42 13.92 -6.13 16.91
N LEU A 43 15.25 -6.03 16.94
CA LEU A 43 16.00 -5.08 16.11
C LEU A 43 15.96 -5.44 14.61
N ALA A 44 16.05 -6.74 14.27
CA ALA A 44 15.88 -7.21 12.90
C ALA A 44 14.45 -7.02 12.36
N MET A 45 13.43 -7.22 13.21
CA MET A 45 12.03 -6.91 12.85
C MET A 45 11.78 -5.41 12.68
N ALA A 46 12.35 -4.59 13.56
CA ALA A 46 12.23 -3.13 13.48
C ALA A 46 12.88 -2.56 12.21
N SER A 47 14.06 -3.06 11.82
CA SER A 47 14.74 -2.61 10.59
C SER A 47 13.97 -3.01 9.33
N TYR A 48 13.35 -4.20 9.33
CA TYR A 48 12.44 -4.61 8.26
C TYR A 48 11.20 -3.70 8.18
N LEU A 49 10.55 -3.43 9.31
CA LEU A 49 9.38 -2.55 9.35
C LEU A 49 9.73 -1.12 8.88
N PHE A 50 10.89 -0.61 9.25
CA PHE A 50 11.34 0.72 8.84
C PHE A 50 11.64 0.78 7.33
N SER A 51 12.35 -0.22 6.78
CA SER A 51 12.65 -0.29 5.35
C SER A 51 11.39 -0.49 4.50
N SER A 52 10.50 -1.40 4.90
CA SER A 52 9.21 -1.62 4.23
C SER A 52 8.31 -0.38 4.34
N GLY A 53 8.19 0.21 5.53
CA GLY A 53 7.37 1.41 5.76
C GLY A 53 7.84 2.62 4.96
N THR A 54 9.15 2.84 4.84
CA THR A 54 9.71 3.92 4.01
C THR A 54 9.52 3.66 2.51
N ALA A 55 9.66 2.41 2.05
CA ALA A 55 9.36 2.03 0.67
C ALA A 55 7.88 2.25 0.35
N LEU A 56 6.98 1.77 1.20
CA LEU A 56 5.53 1.90 1.04
C LEU A 56 5.08 3.36 1.04
N THR A 57 5.68 4.19 1.89
CA THR A 57 5.38 5.63 1.95
C THR A 57 5.80 6.34 0.66
N ARG A 58 6.95 5.98 0.07
CA ARG A 58 7.36 6.51 -1.24
C ARG A 58 6.43 6.07 -2.36
N LEU A 59 5.98 4.81 -2.33
CA LEU A 59 5.02 4.25 -3.28
C LEU A 59 3.61 4.86 -3.13
N ARG A 60 3.23 5.31 -1.93
CA ARG A 60 1.95 6.00 -1.68
C ARG A 60 1.91 7.44 -2.18
N ARG A 61 3.04 8.17 -2.22
CA ARG A 61 3.11 9.55 -2.74
C ARG A 61 2.50 9.75 -4.13
N PRO A 62 2.84 8.96 -5.16
CA PRO A 62 2.28 9.13 -6.52
C PRO A 62 0.75 8.94 -6.57
N ALA A 63 0.13 8.21 -5.63
CA ALA A 63 -1.32 8.05 -5.61
C ALA A 63 -2.04 9.40 -5.38
N ALA A 64 -1.45 10.32 -4.61
CA ALA A 64 -2.03 11.63 -4.35
C ALA A 64 -2.04 12.52 -5.60
N GLU A 65 -1.00 12.43 -6.43
CA GLU A 65 -0.88 13.17 -7.68
C GLU A 65 -1.95 12.73 -8.70
N TYR A 66 -2.25 11.43 -8.76
CA TYR A 66 -3.34 10.92 -9.60
C TYR A 66 -4.70 11.45 -9.15
N THR A 67 -4.97 11.49 -7.84
CA THR A 67 -6.22 12.05 -7.30
C THR A 67 -6.38 13.52 -7.67
N ALA A 68 -5.31 14.32 -7.57
CA ALA A 68 -5.33 15.72 -7.98
C ALA A 68 -5.60 15.87 -9.49
N ALA A 69 -5.02 15.00 -10.32
CA ALA A 69 -5.25 15.00 -11.77
C ALA A 69 -6.69 14.59 -12.15
N ILE A 70 -7.30 13.66 -11.42
CA ILE A 70 -8.70 13.28 -11.59
C ILE A 70 -9.60 14.47 -11.25
N GLN A 71 -9.39 15.07 -10.08
CA GLN A 71 -10.19 16.21 -9.62
C GLN A 71 -10.13 17.39 -10.59
N ARG A 72 -8.95 17.67 -11.15
CA ARG A 72 -8.80 18.75 -12.15
C ARG A 72 -9.63 18.49 -13.41
N ARG A 73 -9.55 17.27 -13.96
CA ARG A 73 -10.32 16.91 -15.16
C ARG A 73 -11.82 16.81 -14.91
N GLU A 74 -12.21 16.39 -13.71
CA GLU A 74 -13.61 16.39 -13.29
C GLU A 74 -14.13 17.84 -13.16
N GLY A 75 -13.30 18.75 -12.64
CA GLY A 75 -13.57 20.18 -12.63
C GLY A 75 -13.82 20.73 -14.04
N ASP A 76 -12.95 20.42 -15.00
CA ASP A 76 -13.11 20.84 -16.40
C ASP A 76 -14.40 20.29 -17.03
N TYR A 77 -14.72 19.01 -16.76
CA TYR A 77 -15.97 18.39 -17.21
C TYR A 77 -17.21 19.07 -16.63
N ARG A 78 -17.21 19.35 -15.31
CA ARG A 78 -18.30 20.05 -14.62
C ARG A 78 -18.45 21.48 -15.13
N PHE A 79 -17.34 22.17 -15.41
CA PHE A 79 -17.37 23.51 -16.00
C PHE A 79 -18.06 23.53 -17.36
N VAL A 80 -17.69 22.62 -18.26
CA VAL A 80 -18.32 22.52 -19.60
C VAL A 80 -19.78 22.11 -19.49
N THR A 81 -20.11 21.20 -18.56
CA THR A 81 -21.49 20.77 -18.31
C THR A 81 -22.36 21.96 -17.85
N ASN A 82 -21.86 22.76 -16.91
CA ASN A 82 -22.57 23.96 -16.44
C ASN A 82 -22.77 24.99 -17.55
N ARG A 83 -21.75 25.22 -18.40
CA ARG A 83 -21.87 26.10 -19.57
C ARG A 83 -22.92 25.60 -20.56
N MET A 84 -22.96 24.28 -20.81
CA MET A 84 -23.93 23.69 -21.72
C MET A 84 -25.37 23.86 -21.23
N VAL A 85 -25.60 23.75 -19.91
CA VAL A 85 -26.91 23.99 -19.30
C VAL A 85 -27.30 25.48 -19.41
N ALA A 86 -26.37 26.40 -19.14
CA ALA A 86 -26.65 27.84 -19.19
C ALA A 86 -26.99 28.35 -20.60
N HIS A 87 -26.40 27.77 -21.65
CA HIS A 87 -26.62 28.15 -23.05
C HIS A 87 -27.47 27.14 -23.84
N ALA A 88 -28.28 26.33 -23.16
CA ALA A 88 -29.05 25.26 -23.79
C ALA A 88 -30.10 25.78 -24.80
N GLU A 89 -30.71 26.93 -24.51
CA GLU A 89 -31.70 27.58 -25.40
C GLU A 89 -31.05 28.03 -26.71
N GLU A 90 -29.87 28.63 -26.64
CA GLU A 90 -29.09 29.07 -27.80
C GLU A 90 -28.64 27.89 -28.66
N ILE A 91 -28.18 26.79 -28.03
CA ILE A 91 -27.76 25.57 -28.74
C ILE A 91 -28.94 24.92 -29.47
N ALA A 92 -30.13 24.92 -28.87
CA ALA A 92 -31.35 24.39 -29.50
C ALA A 92 -31.84 25.28 -30.65
N PHE A 93 -31.71 26.60 -30.51
CA PHE A 93 -32.08 27.57 -31.55
C PHE A 93 -31.20 27.45 -32.81
N TYR A 94 -29.90 27.14 -32.64
CA TYR A 94 -28.94 27.00 -33.75
C TYR A 94 -28.67 25.55 -34.19
N ASP A 95 -29.46 24.56 -33.74
CA ASP A 95 -29.27 23.13 -34.04
C ASP A 95 -27.82 22.61 -33.76
N GLY A 96 -27.18 23.15 -32.72
CA GLY A 96 -25.78 22.88 -32.38
C GLY A 96 -25.51 21.56 -31.63
N VAL A 97 -26.55 20.75 -31.40
CA VAL A 97 -26.53 19.60 -30.48
C VAL A 97 -25.47 18.56 -30.86
N GLY A 98 -25.31 18.27 -32.15
CA GLY A 98 -24.34 17.28 -32.63
C GLY A 98 -22.89 17.66 -32.31
N ARG A 99 -22.55 18.95 -32.44
CA ARG A 99 -21.19 19.44 -32.19
C ARG A 99 -20.86 19.45 -30.70
N GLU A 100 -21.81 19.90 -29.88
CA GLU A 100 -21.63 20.01 -28.44
C GLU A 100 -21.62 18.64 -27.75
N LYS A 101 -22.41 17.68 -28.25
CA LYS A 101 -22.34 16.27 -27.84
C LYS A 101 -20.95 15.67 -28.12
N ASN A 102 -20.40 15.89 -29.31
CA ASN A 102 -19.08 15.39 -29.69
C ASN A 102 -17.97 16.01 -28.82
N TYR A 103 -18.08 17.29 -28.48
CA TYR A 103 -17.15 17.97 -27.58
C TYR A 103 -17.20 17.40 -26.16
N LEU A 104 -18.41 17.24 -25.59
CA LEU A 104 -18.59 16.69 -24.25
C LEU A 104 -18.08 15.24 -24.15
N GLN A 105 -18.36 14.42 -25.17
CA GLN A 105 -17.90 13.03 -25.23
C GLN A 105 -16.37 12.91 -25.25
N ARG A 106 -15.65 13.85 -25.88
CA ARG A 106 -14.18 13.89 -25.86
C ARG A 106 -13.64 14.19 -24.47
N ILE A 107 -14.20 15.19 -23.78
CA ILE A 107 -13.80 15.56 -22.42
C ILE A 107 -14.09 14.40 -21.45
N PHE A 108 -15.27 13.81 -21.56
CA PHE A 108 -15.67 12.65 -20.75
C PHE A 108 -14.77 11.44 -20.97
N GLY A 109 -14.43 11.12 -22.23
CA GLY A 109 -13.49 10.05 -22.55
C GLY A 109 -12.10 10.29 -21.95
N SER A 110 -11.64 11.55 -21.94
CA SER A 110 -10.36 11.90 -21.32
C SER A 110 -10.38 11.82 -19.79
N LEU A 111 -11.52 12.13 -19.14
CA LEU A 111 -11.72 11.94 -17.70
C LEU A 111 -11.68 10.45 -17.34
N LEU A 112 -12.45 9.63 -18.05
CA LEU A 112 -12.46 8.17 -17.88
C LEU A 112 -11.07 7.56 -18.07
N GLY A 113 -10.30 8.03 -19.05
CA GLY A 113 -8.92 7.57 -19.27
C GLY A 113 -7.99 7.82 -18.08
N THR A 114 -8.19 8.91 -17.34
CA THR A 114 -7.42 9.21 -16.12
C THR A 114 -7.88 8.36 -14.94
N ILE A 115 -9.19 8.20 -14.75
CA ILE A 115 -9.75 7.34 -13.69
C ILE A 115 -9.28 5.89 -13.86
N ARG A 116 -9.32 5.34 -15.08
CA ARG A 116 -8.84 3.98 -15.38
C ARG A 116 -7.35 3.79 -15.13
N ARG A 117 -6.54 4.83 -15.38
CA ARG A 117 -5.10 4.79 -15.07
C ARG A 117 -4.85 4.82 -13.55
N GLY A 118 -5.55 5.70 -12.83
CA GLY A 118 -5.48 5.75 -11.36
C GLY A 118 -5.94 4.46 -10.68
N SER A 119 -7.02 3.85 -11.18
CA SER A 119 -7.53 2.58 -10.63
C SER A 119 -6.57 1.40 -10.84
N ARG A 120 -5.95 1.28 -12.04
CA ARG A 120 -4.93 0.26 -12.29
C ARG A 120 -3.71 0.43 -11.38
N PHE A 121 -3.27 1.67 -11.19
CA PHE A 121 -2.15 1.97 -10.29
C PHE A 121 -2.47 1.60 -8.84
N ARG A 122 -3.67 1.93 -8.36
CA ARG A 122 -4.10 1.61 -6.99
C ARG A 122 -4.19 0.10 -6.76
N HIS A 123 -4.81 -0.64 -7.68
CA HIS A 123 -4.84 -2.10 -7.61
C HIS A 123 -3.44 -2.71 -7.58
N ALA A 124 -2.50 -2.23 -8.41
CA ALA A 124 -1.13 -2.73 -8.40
C ALA A 124 -0.42 -2.50 -7.06
N MET A 125 -0.67 -1.35 -6.41
CA MET A 125 -0.13 -1.05 -5.08
C MET A 125 -0.74 -1.94 -3.99
N ASP A 126 -2.05 -2.18 -4.05
CA ASP A 126 -2.75 -3.04 -3.08
C ASP A 126 -2.25 -4.50 -3.18
N ILE A 127 -2.01 -4.99 -4.39
CA ILE A 127 -1.39 -6.31 -4.62
C ILE A 127 0.01 -6.35 -4.02
N LEU A 128 0.85 -5.35 -4.32
CA LEU A 128 2.22 -5.28 -3.81
C LEU A 128 2.27 -5.30 -2.28
N ASP A 129 1.38 -4.54 -1.62
CA ASP A 129 1.29 -4.50 -0.15
C ASP A 129 0.91 -5.87 0.42
N SER A 130 -0.07 -6.54 -0.18
CA SER A 130 -0.49 -7.88 0.24
C SER A 130 0.62 -8.92 0.11
N VAL A 131 1.45 -8.83 -0.93
CA VAL A 131 2.59 -9.72 -1.18
C VAL A 131 3.72 -9.44 -0.19
N MET A 132 4.08 -8.18 0.01
CA MET A 132 5.10 -7.77 0.98
C MET A 132 4.73 -8.20 2.40
N ALA A 133 3.48 -7.97 2.81
CA ALA A 133 2.98 -8.30 4.13
C ALA A 133 2.93 -9.81 4.38
N LYS A 134 2.52 -10.63 3.41
CA LYS A 134 2.38 -12.09 3.61
C LYS A 134 3.70 -12.81 3.45
N TYR A 135 4.42 -12.60 2.35
CA TYR A 135 5.56 -13.44 1.99
C TYR A 135 6.85 -13.04 2.71
N ILE A 136 7.13 -11.74 2.85
CA ILE A 136 8.36 -11.31 3.50
C ILE A 136 8.25 -11.44 5.02
N ALA A 137 7.08 -11.14 5.60
CA ALA A 137 6.88 -11.32 7.03
C ALA A 137 6.98 -12.79 7.46
N THR A 138 6.37 -13.72 6.70
CA THR A 138 6.48 -15.15 7.00
C THR A 138 7.90 -15.66 6.80
N ALA A 139 8.58 -15.27 5.71
CA ALA A 139 9.97 -15.66 5.47
C ALA A 139 10.92 -15.19 6.58
N LEU A 140 10.79 -13.92 7.03
CA LEU A 140 11.58 -13.39 8.14
C LEU A 140 11.21 -14.07 9.46
N GLY A 141 9.94 -14.38 9.69
CA GLY A 141 9.48 -15.14 10.85
C GLY A 141 10.19 -16.50 10.97
N TRP A 142 10.20 -17.29 9.88
CA TRP A 142 10.90 -18.57 9.84
C TRP A 142 12.42 -18.42 10.02
N MET A 143 13.03 -17.43 9.35
CA MET A 143 14.47 -17.17 9.47
C MET A 143 14.89 -16.80 10.89
N LEU A 144 14.10 -15.95 11.56
CA LEU A 144 14.38 -15.52 12.93
C LEU A 144 14.13 -16.63 13.94
N LEU A 145 13.07 -17.41 13.79
CA LEU A 145 12.76 -18.52 14.69
C LEU A 145 13.86 -19.60 14.63
N ASN A 146 14.36 -19.91 13.43
CA ASN A 146 15.47 -20.83 13.25
C ASN A 146 16.76 -20.31 13.90
N ARG A 147 17.05 -19.01 13.81
CA ARG A 147 18.19 -18.37 14.49
C ARG A 147 18.02 -18.35 16.01
N ALA A 148 16.82 -18.06 16.50
CA ALA A 148 16.50 -18.03 17.91
C ALA A 148 16.68 -19.40 18.58
N ALA A 149 16.32 -20.48 17.88
CA ALA A 149 16.51 -21.85 18.37
C ALA A 149 17.99 -22.22 18.59
N GLN A 150 18.91 -21.51 17.95
CA GLN A 150 20.35 -21.75 18.04
C GLN A 150 21.05 -20.93 19.13
N VAL A 151 20.39 -19.91 19.69
CA VAL A 151 20.95 -19.04 20.74
C VAL A 151 20.57 -19.58 22.12
N PRO A 152 21.53 -20.06 22.93
CA PRO A 152 21.25 -20.51 24.29
C PRO A 152 20.90 -19.33 25.22
N PRO A 153 20.13 -19.56 26.30
CA PRO A 153 19.76 -18.52 27.26
C PRO A 153 20.99 -17.90 27.95
N ALA A 154 20.95 -16.58 28.13
CA ALA A 154 22.07 -15.73 28.57
C ALA A 154 22.66 -16.03 29.97
N SER A 155 22.13 -17.00 30.71
CA SER A 155 22.59 -17.37 32.06
C SER A 155 23.90 -18.18 32.09
N SER A 156 24.53 -18.46 30.95
CA SER A 156 25.69 -19.38 30.87
C SER A 156 26.88 -18.91 30.00
N LEU A 157 26.97 -17.64 29.57
CA LEU A 157 28.02 -17.22 28.60
C LEU A 157 29.20 -16.46 29.25
N PRO A 158 30.47 -16.90 29.05
CA PRO A 158 31.68 -16.20 29.54
C PRO A 158 32.03 -14.92 28.75
N PRO A 159 32.81 -13.98 29.34
CA PRO A 159 33.00 -12.61 28.85
C PRO A 159 33.94 -12.43 27.63
N SER A 160 34.20 -13.46 26.81
CA SER A 160 35.04 -13.34 25.61
C SER A 160 34.43 -14.07 24.42
N LEU A 161 33.63 -13.35 23.62
CA LEU A 161 33.07 -13.87 22.38
C LEU A 161 33.93 -13.42 21.18
N PRO A 162 34.48 -14.34 20.35
CA PRO A 162 35.19 -13.96 19.13
C PRO A 162 34.21 -13.41 18.08
N PRO A 163 34.65 -12.47 17.21
CA PRO A 163 33.83 -11.86 16.15
C PRO A 163 33.47 -12.80 14.98
N SER A 164 33.66 -14.11 15.12
CA SER A 164 33.55 -15.11 14.06
C SER A 164 32.21 -15.86 14.06
N LEU A 165 31.11 -15.14 14.07
CA LEU A 165 29.80 -15.68 13.66
C LEU A 165 29.05 -14.68 12.77
N LEU A 166 29.80 -14.04 11.87
CA LEU A 166 29.25 -13.50 10.65
C LEU A 166 28.53 -14.65 9.89
N PRO A 167 27.34 -14.38 9.36
CA PRO A 167 26.47 -15.42 8.86
C PRO A 167 27.09 -16.00 7.59
N SER A 168 27.44 -17.28 7.63
CA SER A 168 27.32 -18.08 6.42
C SER A 168 25.87 -17.92 5.95
N PHE A 169 25.70 -17.32 4.77
CA PHE A 169 24.48 -17.35 3.99
C PHE A 169 24.45 -18.68 3.22
N PRO A 170 23.91 -19.80 3.74
CA PRO A 170 23.38 -20.78 2.84
C PRO A 170 22.03 -20.24 2.36
N SER A 171 21.83 -20.21 1.04
CA SER A 171 20.51 -20.27 0.41
C SER A 171 19.53 -19.08 0.53
N ILE A 172 19.95 -17.83 0.23
CA ILE A 172 19.00 -16.83 -0.33
C ILE A 172 18.40 -17.33 -1.66
N LEU A 173 19.10 -18.22 -2.37
CA LEU A 173 18.68 -18.69 -3.69
C LEU A 173 17.47 -19.65 -3.66
N SER A 174 17.20 -20.33 -2.55
CA SER A 174 16.08 -21.28 -2.46
C SER A 174 14.70 -20.63 -2.30
N PRO A 175 14.49 -19.61 -1.43
CA PRO A 175 13.22 -18.90 -1.39
C PRO A 175 12.98 -18.03 -2.63
N CYS A 176 14.02 -17.53 -3.31
CA CYS A 176 13.88 -16.82 -4.59
C CYS A 176 13.45 -17.74 -5.76
N LEU A 177 13.91 -19.00 -5.80
CA LEU A 177 13.44 -20.00 -6.78
C LEU A 177 11.99 -20.44 -6.48
N LEU A 178 11.64 -20.52 -5.20
CA LEU A 178 10.26 -20.76 -4.75
C LEU A 178 9.37 -19.55 -5.05
N LEU A 179 9.91 -18.32 -5.00
CA LEU A 179 9.23 -17.10 -5.43
C LEU A 179 8.89 -17.15 -6.93
N ALA A 180 9.81 -17.61 -7.79
CA ALA A 180 9.52 -17.79 -9.22
C ALA A 180 8.47 -18.90 -9.48
N GLY A 181 8.41 -19.92 -8.62
CA GLY A 181 7.38 -20.96 -8.66
C GLY A 181 6.00 -20.47 -8.18
N VAL A 182 5.95 -19.72 -7.07
CA VAL A 182 4.72 -19.19 -6.48
C VAL A 182 4.17 -18.02 -7.29
N LEU A 183 5.00 -17.13 -7.84
CA LEU A 183 4.54 -16.09 -8.78
C LEU A 183 3.89 -16.71 -10.02
N ARG A 184 4.35 -17.90 -10.44
CA ARG A 184 3.83 -18.61 -11.62
C ARG A 184 2.55 -19.39 -11.32
N ALA A 185 2.32 -19.78 -10.07
CA ALA A 185 1.09 -20.42 -9.62
C ALA A 185 -0.01 -19.38 -9.34
N ASP A 186 0.30 -18.31 -8.62
CA ASP A 186 -0.69 -17.27 -8.23
C ASP A 186 -1.13 -16.43 -9.45
N CYS A 187 -0.21 -16.17 -10.40
CA CYS A 187 -0.55 -15.53 -11.68
C CYS A 187 -1.38 -16.45 -12.60
N ARG A 188 -1.33 -17.78 -12.42
CA ARG A 188 -2.18 -18.72 -13.16
C ARG A 188 -3.60 -18.75 -12.58
N ASP A 189 -3.75 -18.74 -11.26
CA ASP A 189 -5.07 -18.73 -10.60
C ASP A 189 -5.82 -17.40 -10.82
N HIS A 190 -5.10 -16.26 -10.83
CA HIS A 190 -5.74 -14.96 -11.11
C HIS A 190 -6.12 -14.77 -12.58
N LEU A 191 -5.45 -15.43 -13.54
CA LEU A 191 -5.86 -15.43 -14.96
C LEU A 191 -7.10 -16.29 -15.21
N ASP A 192 -7.31 -17.38 -14.46
CA ASP A 192 -8.49 -18.24 -14.60
C ASP A 192 -9.77 -17.60 -14.01
N VAL A 193 -9.63 -16.72 -13.01
CA VAL A 193 -10.76 -15.94 -12.48
C VAL A 193 -11.25 -14.87 -13.48
N ASP A 194 -10.36 -14.29 -14.29
CA ASP A 194 -10.76 -13.32 -15.33
C ASP A 194 -11.35 -14.01 -16.57
N ARG A 195 -10.93 -15.25 -16.88
CA ARG A 195 -11.48 -16.06 -17.99
C ARG A 195 -12.86 -16.64 -17.70
N SER A 196 -13.26 -16.74 -16.44
CA SER A 196 -14.57 -17.26 -16.01
C SER A 196 -15.64 -16.16 -15.84
N ARG A 197 -15.29 -14.88 -16.07
CA ARG A 197 -16.22 -13.73 -16.06
C ARG A 197 -16.46 -13.11 -17.45
N LEU A 198 -15.93 -13.72 -18.51
CA LEU A 198 -16.24 -13.46 -19.93
C LEU A 198 -16.97 -14.66 -20.51
#